data_AF-A0A2K8L0J3-F1
#
_entry.id   AF-A0A2K8L0J3-F1
#
_cell.length_a   1.000
_cell.length_b   1.000
_cell.length_c   1.000
_cell.angle_alpha   90.00
_cell.angle_beta   90.00
_cell.angle_gamma   90.00
#
_symmetry.space_group_name_H-M   'P 1'
#
loop_
_entity.id
_entity.type
_entity.pdbx_description
1 polymer ?
#
loop_
_entity_poly.entity_id
_entity_poly.type
_entity_poly.pdbx_seq_one_letter_code
_entity_poly.pdbx_strand_id
1 'polypeptide(L)'
;MSKEKPASPPEQSWGRKPAKGTPAKNYTDDFKHTGREPIEISMQPIGVVHSSYRERFAVPRQPSLDDAQEATIELVTGLNLDLAVKDLDGFSHIWVIYWMHLNQGWNTMVTPPRGPKVKRGLFATRAPHRPNSIGLSAVRLIKVEGRTLHIQGHDMLDGTPVLDIKPYLPYADAFPDASSGWVGETGVAEMKESINTGS
;
A
#
# COMPACT_ATOMS: atom_id res chain seq x y z
N MET A 1 -10.61 -48.25 -23.54
CA MET A 1 -9.81 -47.04 -23.28
C MET A 1 -10.19 -46.50 -21.91
N SER A 2 -9.36 -46.77 -20.91
CA SER A 2 -9.53 -46.29 -19.53
C SER A 2 -9.20 -44.80 -19.45
N LYS A 3 -10.13 -44.00 -18.91
CA LYS A 3 -9.86 -42.59 -18.56
C LYS A 3 -8.94 -42.57 -17.34
N GLU A 4 -7.72 -42.06 -17.49
CA GLU A 4 -6.83 -41.80 -16.36
C GLU A 4 -7.47 -40.78 -15.40
N LYS A 5 -7.44 -41.09 -14.11
CA LYS A 5 -7.80 -40.13 -13.06
C LYS A 5 -6.72 -39.05 -13.00
N PRO A 6 -7.08 -37.76 -12.83
CA PRO A 6 -6.09 -36.71 -12.62
C PRO A 6 -5.25 -37.01 -11.37
N ALA A 7 -3.95 -36.77 -11.48
CA ALA A 7 -2.99 -36.98 -10.39
C ALA A 7 -3.39 -36.16 -9.16
N SER A 8 -3.25 -36.76 -7.97
CA SER A 8 -3.46 -36.08 -6.70
C SER A 8 -2.45 -34.92 -6.54
N PRO A 9 -2.86 -33.77 -5.99
CA PRO A 9 -1.93 -32.68 -5.72
C PRO A 9 -0.79 -33.13 -4.81
N PRO A 10 0.43 -32.59 -4.98
CA PRO A 10 1.55 -32.90 -4.09
C PRO A 10 1.21 -32.53 -2.63
N GLU A 11 1.68 -33.35 -1.68
CA GLU A 11 1.55 -33.07 -0.25
C GLU A 11 2.18 -31.71 0.09
N GLN A 12 1.37 -30.80 0.62
CA GLN A 12 1.82 -29.45 1.00
C GLN A 12 2.67 -29.51 2.28
N SER A 13 3.93 -29.07 2.19
CA SER A 13 4.90 -29.08 3.29
C SER A 13 4.93 -27.79 4.13
N TRP A 14 4.00 -26.86 3.93
CA TRP A 14 3.98 -25.55 4.59
C TRP A 14 2.69 -25.37 5.40
N GLY A 15 2.82 -24.93 6.66
CA GLY A 15 1.70 -24.64 7.57
C GLY A 15 1.50 -25.67 8.70
N ARG A 16 0.72 -25.29 9.73
CA ARG A 16 0.28 -26.24 10.77
C ARG A 16 -0.55 -27.34 10.11
N LYS A 17 -0.22 -28.61 10.38
CA LYS A 17 -1.07 -29.74 9.96
C LYS A 17 -2.48 -29.54 10.55
N PRO A 18 -3.55 -29.84 9.78
CA PRO A 18 -4.90 -29.82 10.31
C PRO A 18 -4.99 -30.66 11.59
N ALA A 19 -5.79 -30.22 12.55
CA ALA A 19 -6.09 -31.02 13.73
C ALA A 19 -6.65 -32.39 13.28
N LYS A 20 -6.27 -33.46 14.00
CA LYS A 20 -6.64 -34.83 13.67
C LYS A 20 -8.17 -34.94 13.51
N GLY A 21 -8.63 -35.37 12.33
CA GLY A 21 -10.06 -35.52 12.01
C GLY A 21 -10.74 -34.31 11.36
N THR A 22 -10.03 -33.19 11.18
CA THR A 22 -10.55 -32.05 10.40
C THR A 22 -10.05 -32.17 8.95
N PRO A 23 -10.95 -32.31 7.95
CA PRO A 23 -10.52 -32.29 6.56
C PRO A 23 -9.89 -30.94 6.21
N ALA A 24 -8.83 -30.97 5.41
CA ALA A 24 -8.24 -29.75 4.87
C ALA A 24 -9.31 -29.00 4.07
N LYS A 25 -9.60 -27.75 4.46
CA LYS A 25 -10.50 -26.89 3.68
C LYS A 25 -9.72 -26.38 2.47
N ASN A 26 -10.12 -26.78 1.27
CA ASN A 26 -9.60 -26.20 0.05
C ASN A 26 -10.42 -24.95 -0.28
N TYR A 27 -9.83 -23.77 -0.03
CA TYR A 27 -10.48 -22.49 -0.25
C TYR A 27 -10.30 -21.95 -1.68
N THR A 28 -9.52 -22.62 -2.52
CA THR A 28 -9.12 -22.12 -3.84
C THR A 28 -9.88 -22.71 -5.01
N ASP A 29 -10.60 -23.82 -4.81
CA ASP A 29 -11.31 -24.51 -5.91
C ASP A 29 -12.47 -23.69 -6.49
N ASP A 30 -13.06 -22.80 -5.69
CA ASP A 30 -14.18 -21.95 -6.09
C ASP A 30 -13.73 -20.67 -6.83
N PHE A 31 -12.45 -20.27 -6.69
CA PHE A 31 -11.90 -19.09 -7.34
C PHE A 31 -11.23 -19.45 -8.67
N LYS A 32 -12.00 -19.41 -9.76
CA LYS A 32 -11.50 -19.71 -11.11
C LYS A 32 -10.98 -18.46 -11.80
N HIS A 33 -9.66 -18.31 -11.91
CA HIS A 33 -9.04 -17.34 -12.80
C HIS A 33 -8.39 -18.04 -14.02
N THR A 34 -8.53 -17.46 -15.21
CA THR A 34 -7.96 -18.04 -16.44
C THR A 34 -6.53 -17.56 -16.73
N GLY A 35 -6.04 -16.58 -15.96
CA GLY A 35 -4.72 -15.96 -16.12
C GLY A 35 -4.55 -15.13 -17.40
N ARG A 36 -5.61 -14.98 -18.21
CA ARG A 36 -5.56 -14.31 -19.52
C ARG A 36 -6.15 -12.91 -19.50
N GLU A 37 -7.09 -12.64 -18.59
CA GLU A 37 -7.79 -11.35 -18.50
C GLU A 37 -7.79 -10.83 -17.05
N PRO A 38 -7.77 -9.50 -16.86
CA PRO A 38 -7.98 -8.90 -15.55
C PRO A 38 -9.33 -9.32 -14.96
N ILE A 39 -9.34 -9.57 -13.65
CA ILE A 39 -10.58 -9.73 -12.89
C ILE A 39 -10.95 -8.38 -12.30
N GLU A 40 -12.22 -8.01 -12.44
CA GLU A 40 -12.74 -6.80 -11.82
C GLU A 40 -12.95 -7.01 -10.32
N ILE A 41 -12.45 -6.07 -9.53
CA ILE A 41 -12.64 -6.01 -8.08
C ILE A 41 -13.20 -4.63 -7.75
N SER A 42 -14.36 -4.61 -7.10
CA SER A 42 -14.96 -3.39 -6.59
C SER A 42 -14.54 -3.17 -5.13
N MET A 43 -14.15 -1.94 -4.80
CA MET A 43 -13.78 -1.54 -3.45
C MET A 43 -14.55 -0.28 -3.06
N GLN A 44 -14.97 -0.22 -1.81
CA GLN A 44 -15.60 0.96 -1.22
C GLN A 44 -14.62 1.61 -0.24
N PRO A 45 -14.33 2.92 -0.39
CA PRO A 45 -13.50 3.61 0.59
C PRO A 45 -14.11 3.56 1.99
N ILE A 46 -13.25 3.29 2.99
CA ILE A 46 -13.62 3.25 4.40
C ILE A 46 -13.41 4.59 5.11
N GLY A 47 -12.80 5.56 4.43
CA GLY A 47 -12.57 6.90 4.96
C GLY A 47 -11.97 7.85 3.93
N VAL A 48 -11.74 9.08 4.36
CA VAL A 48 -11.16 10.15 3.53
C VAL A 48 -10.07 10.86 4.32
N VAL A 49 -8.97 11.20 3.64
CA VAL A 49 -7.89 12.01 4.19
C VAL A 49 -8.27 13.50 4.14
N HIS A 50 -8.05 14.21 5.25
CA HIS A 50 -8.07 15.67 5.33
C HIS A 50 -6.67 16.20 5.63
N SER A 51 -6.11 16.97 4.71
CA SER A 51 -4.75 17.50 4.85
C SER A 51 -4.56 18.89 4.23
N SER A 52 -3.43 19.52 4.50
CA SER A 52 -3.04 20.78 3.87
C SER A 52 -2.55 20.60 2.43
N TYR A 53 -2.25 19.37 1.99
CA TYR A 53 -1.77 19.11 0.64
C TYR A 53 -2.91 19.13 -0.39
N ARG A 54 -3.06 20.25 -1.09
CA ARG A 54 -4.09 20.43 -2.14
C ARG A 54 -3.54 20.33 -3.56
N GLU A 55 -2.22 20.39 -3.72
CA GLU A 55 -1.56 20.35 -5.01
C GLU A 55 -0.48 19.26 -5.05
N ARG A 56 -0.38 18.54 -6.17
CA ARG A 56 0.52 17.38 -6.33
C ARG A 56 2.00 17.71 -6.08
N PHE A 57 2.41 18.95 -6.37
CA PHE A 57 3.79 19.40 -6.20
C PHE A 57 4.14 19.78 -4.75
N ALA A 58 3.12 20.03 -3.91
CA ALA A 58 3.28 20.35 -2.50
C ALA A 58 3.42 19.10 -1.61
N VAL A 59 3.12 17.90 -2.14
CA VAL A 59 3.24 16.66 -1.39
C VAL A 59 4.71 16.21 -1.36
N PRO A 60 5.29 15.96 -0.18
CA PRO A 60 6.60 15.33 -0.09
C PRO A 60 6.55 13.95 -0.75
N ARG A 61 7.35 13.79 -1.79
CA ARG A 61 7.36 12.57 -2.65
C ARG A 61 7.65 11.29 -1.87
N GLN A 62 8.36 11.41 -0.75
CA GLN A 62 8.46 10.45 0.36
C GLN A 62 8.86 11.25 1.61
N PRO A 63 7.96 11.44 2.58
CA PRO A 63 8.24 12.27 3.75
C PRO A 63 9.39 11.66 4.56
N SER A 64 10.42 12.45 4.86
CA SER A 64 11.32 12.15 5.97
C SER A 64 10.65 12.56 7.29
N LEU A 65 11.08 11.96 8.40
CA LEU A 65 10.55 12.27 9.73
C LEU A 65 10.68 13.74 10.13
N ASP A 66 11.62 14.49 9.54
CA ASP A 66 12.01 15.84 9.97
C ASP A 66 11.10 16.98 9.46
N ASP A 67 10.15 16.74 8.54
CA ASP A 67 9.19 17.74 8.02
C ASP A 67 7.78 17.13 7.86
N ALA A 68 7.36 16.39 8.88
CA ALA A 68 6.19 15.56 8.83
C ALA A 68 4.91 16.38 9.12
N GLN A 69 4.17 16.74 8.07
CA GLN A 69 2.85 17.36 8.20
C GLN A 69 1.83 16.43 8.85
N GLU A 70 0.91 17.04 9.60
CA GLU A 70 -0.24 16.37 10.20
C GLU A 70 -1.43 16.34 9.25
N ALA A 71 -2.22 15.28 9.34
CA ALA A 71 -3.51 15.12 8.68
C ALA A 71 -4.46 14.32 9.56
N THR A 72 -5.71 14.22 9.10
CA THR A 72 -6.66 13.29 9.67
C THR A 72 -7.19 12.32 8.62
N ILE A 73 -7.57 11.13 9.05
CA ILE A 73 -8.42 10.22 8.28
C ILE A 73 -9.77 10.18 8.98
N GLU A 74 -10.82 10.62 8.32
CA GLU A 74 -12.20 10.47 8.80
C GLU A 74 -12.80 9.20 8.19
N LEU A 75 -13.15 8.22 9.04
CA LEU A 75 -13.76 6.97 8.60
C LEU A 75 -15.24 7.14 8.31
N VAL A 76 -15.78 6.43 7.32
CA VAL A 76 -17.19 6.54 6.92
C VAL A 76 -18.16 6.10 8.04
N THR A 77 -19.38 6.62 7.99
CA THR A 77 -20.47 6.19 8.88
C THR A 77 -21.17 4.94 8.35
N GLY A 78 -21.94 4.26 9.20
CA GLY A 78 -22.80 3.14 8.80
C GLY A 78 -22.14 1.76 8.73
N LEU A 79 -20.83 1.67 8.98
CA LEU A 79 -20.07 0.41 9.00
C LEU A 79 -19.55 0.03 10.41
N ASN A 80 -19.99 0.73 11.46
CA ASN A 80 -19.52 0.55 12.84
C ASN A 80 -17.98 0.61 12.99
N LEU A 81 -17.33 1.48 12.20
CA LEU A 81 -15.87 1.60 12.16
C LEU A 81 -15.29 2.22 13.43
N ASP A 82 -16.12 2.88 14.25
CA ASP A 82 -15.77 3.31 15.60
C ASP A 82 -15.39 2.13 16.51
N LEU A 83 -16.04 0.98 16.34
CA LEU A 83 -15.66 -0.25 17.03
C LEU A 83 -14.42 -0.89 16.39
N ALA A 84 -14.26 -0.76 15.07
CA ALA A 84 -13.15 -1.37 14.33
C ALA A 84 -11.78 -0.73 14.66
N VAL A 85 -11.76 0.52 15.12
CA VAL A 85 -10.55 1.22 15.55
C VAL A 85 -10.19 0.99 17.02
N LYS A 86 -10.97 0.18 17.74
CA LYS A 86 -10.66 -0.16 19.14
C LYS A 86 -9.24 -0.75 19.24
N ASP A 87 -8.50 -0.30 20.25
CA ASP A 87 -7.11 -0.70 20.56
C ASP A 87 -6.07 -0.28 19.50
N LEU A 88 -6.47 0.46 18.45
CA LEU A 88 -5.55 0.96 17.43
C LEU A 88 -4.58 2.01 17.98
N ASP A 89 -4.99 2.76 19.01
CA ASP A 89 -4.17 3.72 19.75
C ASP A 89 -3.03 3.07 20.54
N GLY A 90 -3.03 1.75 20.70
CA GLY A 90 -1.90 0.97 21.20
C GLY A 90 -0.70 0.91 20.23
N PHE A 91 -0.86 1.33 18.97
CA PHE A 91 0.19 1.32 17.95
C PHE A 91 0.69 2.73 17.64
N SER A 92 2.02 2.89 17.56
CA SER A 92 2.62 4.18 17.18
C SER A 92 2.56 4.48 15.68
N HIS A 93 2.43 3.45 14.85
CA HIS A 93 2.42 3.54 13.39
C HIS A 93 1.38 2.61 12.80
N ILE A 94 0.82 3.02 11.66
CA ILE A 94 -0.14 2.26 10.88
C ILE A 94 0.24 2.27 9.41
N TRP A 95 -0.09 1.21 8.70
CA TRP A 95 -0.22 1.21 7.26
C TRP A 95 -1.55 1.83 6.86
N VAL A 96 -1.50 2.76 5.91
CA VAL A 96 -2.68 3.30 5.23
C VAL A 96 -2.60 2.88 3.76
N ILE A 97 -3.62 2.14 3.32
CA ILE A 97 -3.82 1.78 1.92
C ILE A 97 -4.88 2.72 1.36
N TYR A 98 -4.56 3.42 0.28
CA TYR A 98 -5.41 4.48 -0.24
C TYR A 98 -5.48 4.45 -1.76
N TRP A 99 -6.50 5.11 -2.31
CA TRP A 99 -6.69 5.23 -3.76
C TRP A 99 -6.22 6.61 -4.24
N MET A 100 -5.23 6.64 -5.14
CA MET A 100 -4.75 7.86 -5.80
C MET A 100 -5.73 8.29 -6.89
N HIS A 101 -6.93 8.69 -6.45
CA HIS A 101 -8.13 8.98 -7.25
C HIS A 101 -7.94 10.02 -8.37
N LEU A 102 -6.95 10.90 -8.27
CA LEU A 102 -6.65 11.90 -9.30
C LEU A 102 -5.75 11.37 -10.42
N ASN A 103 -5.19 10.16 -10.30
CA ASN A 103 -4.32 9.62 -11.34
C ASN A 103 -5.13 8.96 -12.45
N GLN A 104 -4.89 9.42 -13.67
CA GLN A 104 -5.52 8.92 -14.87
C GLN A 104 -4.45 8.33 -15.79
N GLY A 105 -4.76 7.17 -16.38
CA GLY A 105 -3.84 6.42 -17.25
C GLY A 105 -2.56 5.93 -16.57
N TRP A 106 -1.83 5.06 -17.27
CA TRP A 106 -0.54 4.53 -16.82
C TRP A 106 0.28 4.02 -18.01
N ASN A 107 1.57 3.81 -17.81
CA ASN A 107 2.49 3.24 -18.80
C ASN A 107 3.27 2.07 -18.18
N THR A 108 3.60 1.06 -18.99
CA THR A 108 4.41 -0.10 -18.56
C THR A 108 5.83 0.29 -18.19
N MET A 109 6.35 1.36 -18.79
CA MET A 109 7.67 1.94 -18.54
C MET A 109 7.50 3.40 -18.14
N VAL A 110 8.19 3.82 -17.09
CA VAL A 110 8.17 5.20 -16.57
C VAL A 110 9.58 5.71 -16.39
N THR A 111 9.77 7.03 -16.47
CA THR A 111 11.03 7.67 -16.10
C THR A 111 10.85 8.22 -14.68
N PRO A 112 11.44 7.59 -13.66
CA PRO A 112 11.36 8.11 -12.30
C PRO A 112 11.93 9.54 -12.24
N PRO A 113 11.35 10.42 -11.42
CA PRO A 113 11.87 11.78 -11.27
C PRO A 113 13.23 11.83 -10.55
N ARG A 114 13.63 10.74 -9.88
CA ARG A 114 14.90 10.60 -9.15
C ARG A 114 15.86 9.71 -9.93
N GLY A 115 17.12 10.13 -10.02
CA GLY A 115 18.21 9.38 -10.67
C GLY A 115 18.37 9.67 -12.17
N PRO A 116 19.19 8.88 -12.87
CA PRO A 116 19.42 9.01 -14.30
C PRO A 116 18.10 8.99 -15.08
N LYS A 117 18.02 9.74 -16.19
CA LYS A 117 16.84 9.78 -17.10
C LYS A 117 16.68 8.49 -17.92
N VAL A 118 16.62 7.36 -17.22
CA VAL A 118 16.50 6.01 -17.76
C VAL A 118 15.10 5.49 -17.44
N LYS A 119 14.42 4.97 -18.46
CA LYS A 119 13.12 4.32 -18.26
C LYS A 119 13.28 3.05 -17.43
N ARG A 120 12.40 2.88 -16.45
CA ARG A 120 12.31 1.68 -15.60
C ARG A 120 10.93 1.05 -15.79
N GLY A 121 10.85 -0.26 -15.64
CA GLY A 121 9.56 -0.95 -15.59
C GLY A 121 8.73 -0.41 -14.44
N LEU A 122 7.43 -0.17 -14.67
CA LEU A 122 6.54 0.50 -13.71
C LEU A 122 6.62 -0.11 -12.30
N PHE A 123 6.62 -1.42 -12.20
CA PHE A 123 6.64 -2.14 -10.92
C PHE A 123 8.00 -2.14 -10.22
N ALA A 124 9.08 -1.74 -10.92
CA ALA A 124 10.37 -1.46 -10.31
C ALA A 124 10.45 -0.02 -9.75
N THR A 125 9.30 0.66 -9.63
CA THR A 125 9.19 2.05 -9.15
C THR A 125 8.00 2.20 -8.20
N ARG A 126 7.92 3.36 -7.55
CA ARG A 126 6.74 3.81 -6.79
C ARG A 126 5.95 4.88 -7.55
N ALA A 127 5.96 4.85 -8.89
CA ALA A 127 5.21 5.82 -9.67
C ALA A 127 3.70 5.72 -9.37
N PRO A 128 2.99 6.86 -9.31
CA PRO A 128 1.61 6.89 -8.82
C PRO A 128 0.59 6.51 -9.91
N HIS A 129 0.96 6.59 -11.18
CA HIS A 129 0.14 6.17 -12.33
C HIS A 129 0.31 4.67 -12.60
N ARG A 130 -0.64 3.85 -12.15
CA ARG A 130 -0.56 2.38 -12.18
C ARG A 130 -1.87 1.75 -12.69
N PRO A 131 -1.87 0.46 -13.09
CA PRO A 131 -3.11 -0.25 -13.44
C PRO A 131 -4.16 -0.17 -12.34
N ASN A 132 -3.73 -0.36 -11.09
CA ASN A 132 -4.50 -0.05 -9.89
C ASN A 132 -3.76 1.04 -9.13
N SER A 133 -4.34 2.23 -9.04
CA SER A 133 -3.75 3.43 -8.42
C SER A 133 -3.75 3.35 -6.88
N ILE A 134 -3.27 2.23 -6.33
CA ILE A 134 -3.19 1.98 -4.90
C ILE A 134 -1.89 2.58 -4.35
N GLY A 135 -2.03 3.47 -3.36
CA GLY A 135 -0.95 3.97 -2.54
C GLY A 135 -0.82 3.19 -1.24
N LEU A 136 0.37 3.25 -0.64
CA LEU A 136 0.71 2.57 0.59
C LEU A 136 1.70 3.42 1.37
N SER A 137 1.32 3.84 2.57
CA SER A 137 2.15 4.68 3.43
C SER A 137 2.15 4.16 4.86
N ALA A 138 3.35 4.02 5.44
CA ALA A 138 3.52 3.84 6.88
C ALA A 138 3.56 5.23 7.50
N VAL A 139 2.58 5.55 8.33
CA VAL A 139 2.42 6.86 8.95
C VAL A 139 2.42 6.73 10.45
N ARG A 140 2.84 7.78 11.14
CA ARG A 140 2.72 7.86 12.60
C ARG A 140 1.24 8.06 12.97
N LEU A 141 0.74 7.26 13.90
CA LEU A 141 -0.57 7.47 14.52
C LEU A 141 -0.37 8.32 15.77
N ILE A 142 -0.97 9.51 15.78
CA ILE A 142 -0.86 10.47 16.90
C ILE A 142 -1.91 10.14 17.97
N LYS A 143 -3.16 9.98 17.54
CA LYS A 143 -4.29 9.60 18.40
C LYS A 143 -5.47 9.09 17.57
N VAL A 144 -6.37 8.39 18.26
CA VAL A 144 -7.67 7.96 17.75
C VAL A 144 -8.76 8.73 18.50
N GLU A 145 -9.66 9.40 17.78
CA GLU A 145 -10.76 10.17 18.36
C GLU A 145 -12.07 9.79 17.66
N GLY A 146 -12.83 8.87 18.25
CA GLY A 146 -14.03 8.31 17.63
C GLY A 146 -13.70 7.61 16.31
N ARG A 147 -14.15 8.19 15.18
CA ARG A 147 -13.88 7.70 13.81
C ARG A 147 -12.72 8.44 13.12
N THR A 148 -12.05 9.34 13.83
CA THR A 148 -11.01 10.19 13.27
C THR A 148 -9.64 9.73 13.74
N LEU A 149 -8.76 9.41 12.80
CA LEU A 149 -7.38 9.06 13.06
C LEU A 149 -6.50 10.27 12.78
N HIS A 150 -5.78 10.75 13.79
CA HIS A 150 -4.80 11.81 13.63
C HIS A 150 -3.47 11.20 13.25
N ILE A 151 -2.92 11.59 12.11
CA ILE A 151 -1.72 10.99 11.53
C ILE A 151 -0.66 12.04 11.22
N GLN A 152 0.59 11.61 11.15
CA GLN A 152 1.72 12.46 10.76
C GLN A 152 2.66 11.70 9.81
N GLY A 153 3.34 12.43 8.92
CA GLY A 153 4.34 11.87 8.01
C GLY A 153 3.70 11.15 6.83
N HIS A 154 2.61 11.71 6.30
CA HIS A 154 1.88 11.18 5.15
C HIS A 154 2.26 11.87 3.83
N ASP A 155 1.93 11.23 2.71
CA ASP A 155 2.12 11.70 1.34
C ASP A 155 0.79 11.72 0.54
N MET A 156 -0.31 11.85 1.27
CA MET A 156 -1.68 11.83 0.72
C MET A 156 -2.23 13.24 0.54
N LEU A 157 -2.87 13.51 -0.60
CA LEU A 157 -3.60 14.76 -0.85
C LEU A 157 -4.87 14.83 -0.01
N ASP A 158 -5.34 16.06 0.25
CA ASP A 158 -6.69 16.31 0.74
C ASP A 158 -7.74 15.64 -0.16
N GLY A 159 -8.74 14.99 0.44
CA GLY A 159 -9.77 14.23 -0.26
C GLY A 159 -9.36 12.83 -0.71
N THR A 160 -8.14 12.37 -0.40
CA THR A 160 -7.68 11.02 -0.79
C THR A 160 -8.55 9.93 -0.12
N PRO A 161 -9.21 9.04 -0.89
CA PRO A 161 -9.98 7.93 -0.34
C PRO A 161 -9.08 6.86 0.29
N VAL A 162 -9.41 6.45 1.51
CA VAL A 162 -8.73 5.36 2.23
C VAL A 162 -9.48 4.05 1.97
N LEU A 163 -8.74 3.02 1.61
CA LEU A 163 -9.26 1.68 1.33
C LEU A 163 -9.12 0.75 2.54
N ASP A 164 -8.03 0.86 3.29
CA ASP A 164 -7.74 -0.04 4.41
C ASP A 164 -6.69 0.55 5.38
N ILE A 165 -6.71 0.10 6.63
CA ILE A 165 -5.79 0.50 7.70
C ILE A 165 -5.31 -0.76 8.45
N LYS A 166 -4.01 -0.86 8.70
CA LYS A 166 -3.42 -1.97 9.48
C LYS A 166 -2.40 -1.46 10.48
N PRO A 167 -2.22 -2.11 11.64
CA PRO A 167 -1.09 -1.79 12.51
C PRO A 167 0.23 -2.06 11.77
N TYR A 168 1.20 -1.17 11.94
CA TYR A 168 2.57 -1.44 11.50
C TYR A 168 3.26 -2.27 12.58
N LEU A 169 3.78 -3.44 12.21
CA LEU A 169 4.41 -4.38 13.13
C LEU A 169 5.90 -4.47 12.82
N PRO A 170 6.80 -3.86 13.62
CA PRO A 170 8.22 -3.80 13.29
C PRO A 170 8.86 -5.18 13.01
N TYR A 171 8.45 -6.22 13.73
CA TYR A 171 8.97 -7.57 13.52
C TYR A 171 8.60 -8.20 12.16
N ALA A 172 7.55 -7.68 11.50
CA ALA A 172 7.04 -8.17 10.23
C ALA A 172 7.25 -7.20 9.06
N ASP A 173 7.35 -5.90 9.34
CA ASP A 173 7.34 -4.85 8.32
C ASP A 173 8.67 -4.10 8.20
N ALA A 174 9.56 -4.18 9.20
CA ALA A 174 10.86 -3.53 9.17
C ALA A 174 11.93 -4.52 8.71
N PHE A 175 12.50 -4.26 7.52
CA PHE A 175 13.63 -5.00 6.95
C PHE A 175 14.80 -4.05 6.71
N PRO A 176 15.57 -3.67 7.75
CA PRO A 176 16.65 -2.66 7.63
C PRO A 176 17.78 -3.06 6.67
N ASP A 177 17.91 -4.35 6.38
CA ASP A 177 18.89 -4.95 5.48
C ASP A 177 18.39 -5.08 4.02
N ALA A 178 17.17 -4.62 3.73
CA ALA A 178 16.62 -4.68 2.37
C ALA A 178 17.43 -3.84 1.37
N SER A 179 17.71 -4.41 0.19
CA SER A 179 18.36 -3.69 -0.91
C SER A 179 17.39 -2.74 -1.61
N SER A 180 17.89 -1.55 -1.97
CA SER A 180 17.14 -0.53 -2.72
C SER A 180 17.30 -0.64 -4.25
N GLY A 181 18.01 -1.65 -4.74
CA GLY A 181 18.26 -1.87 -6.18
C GLY A 181 18.85 -0.63 -6.87
N TRP A 182 18.32 -0.30 -8.06
CA TRP A 182 18.79 0.83 -8.87
C TRP A 182 18.73 2.19 -8.16
N VAL A 183 17.91 2.34 -7.11
CA VAL A 183 17.85 3.58 -6.32
C VAL A 183 19.09 3.73 -5.42
N GLY A 184 19.60 2.62 -4.89
CA GLY A 184 20.81 2.61 -4.08
C GLY A 184 22.09 2.77 -4.91
N GLU A 185 22.10 2.20 -6.12
CA GLU A 185 23.24 2.27 -7.06
C GLU A 185 23.52 3.69 -7.57
N THR A 186 22.50 4.56 -7.64
CA THR A 186 22.67 5.92 -8.17
C THR A 186 23.25 6.92 -7.16
N GLY A 187 23.59 6.48 -5.95
CA GLY A 187 24.15 7.33 -4.90
C GLY A 187 23.13 8.34 -4.35
N VAL A 188 22.84 8.27 -3.05
CA VAL A 188 21.97 9.24 -2.35
C VAL A 188 22.56 10.67 -2.39
N ALA A 189 23.85 10.82 -2.73
CA ALA A 189 24.58 12.09 -2.73
C ALA A 189 24.23 13.03 -3.91
N GLU A 190 23.87 12.53 -5.10
CA GLU A 190 23.44 13.39 -6.22
C GLU A 190 21.97 13.87 -6.06
N MET A 191 21.24 13.36 -5.06
CA MET A 191 19.78 13.57 -4.92
C MET A 191 19.37 14.86 -4.18
N LYS A 192 20.29 15.62 -3.59
CA LYS A 192 19.96 16.92 -2.96
C LYS A 192 19.94 18.09 -3.95
N GLU A 193 20.66 18.01 -5.08
CA GLU A 193 20.77 19.12 -6.04
C GLU A 193 19.55 19.27 -6.96
N SER A 194 18.86 18.18 -7.32
CA SER A 194 17.72 18.25 -8.24
C SER A 194 16.41 18.75 -7.61
N ILE A 195 16.40 19.02 -6.30
CA ILE A 195 15.22 19.55 -5.58
C ILE A 195 15.09 21.06 -5.77
N ASN A 196 16.19 21.77 -6.08
CA ASN A 196 16.24 23.24 -6.05
C ASN A 196 16.17 23.93 -7.43
N THR A 197 16.00 23.19 -8.53
CA THR A 197 16.06 23.78 -9.89
C THR A 197 14.83 23.50 -10.75
N GLY A 198 13.63 23.56 -10.15
CA GLY A 198 12.36 23.54 -10.88
C GLY A 198 11.74 24.92 -10.93
N SER A 199 12.34 25.83 -11.71
CA SER A 199 11.68 27.04 -12.23
C SER A 199 10.68 26.68 -13.32
#